data_AF-A0A482UEH5-F1
#
_entry.id   AF-A0A482UEH5-F1
#
_cell.length_a   1.000
_cell.length_b   1.000
_cell.length_c   1.000
_cell.angle_alpha   90.00
_cell.angle_beta   90.00
_cell.angle_gamma   90.00
#
_symmetry.space_group_name_H-M   'P 1'
#
loop_
_entity.id
_entity.type
_entity.pdbx_description
1 polymer ?
#
loop_
_entity_poly.entity_id
_entity_poly.type
_entity_poly.pdbx_seq_one_letter_code
_entity_poly.pdbx_strand_id
1 'polypeptide(L)'
;MAKKTGTVKKTETFTTRMEPREKYLLELLARASGKSIAKTLESAVQEAAKQASMNIRGRPEIKVADLIGVLWCPQEWKRIVWLAGLAPHLLSYDESCKLELLLQSSAICIGVSRDNAGTVTQISLIPRAAEIGWPLIVERSELMAEGLPAPAPTLQEIEKLYGGHIEEVGPEFGVTFDFSRFQRRALGQSEDETLLLN
;
A
#
# COMPACT_ATOMS: atom_id res chain seq x y z
N MET A 1 42.84 -3.41 -6.35
CA MET A 1 41.73 -2.83 -5.55
C MET A 1 40.47 -2.81 -6.40
N ALA A 2 39.48 -3.66 -6.08
CA ALA A 2 38.24 -3.74 -6.84
C ALA A 2 37.31 -2.57 -6.46
N LYS A 3 36.90 -1.79 -7.46
CA LYS A 3 35.98 -0.65 -7.33
C LYS A 3 34.60 -1.20 -6.97
N LYS A 4 34.07 -0.85 -5.78
CA LYS A 4 32.67 -1.13 -5.41
C LYS A 4 31.76 -0.49 -6.46
N THR A 5 31.18 -1.32 -7.31
CA THR A 5 30.07 -0.96 -8.19
C THR A 5 28.92 -0.54 -7.29
N GLY A 6 28.66 0.76 -7.23
CA GLY A 6 27.52 1.30 -6.50
C GLY A 6 26.25 0.67 -7.05
N THR A 7 25.45 0.09 -6.16
CA THR A 7 24.15 -0.50 -6.48
C THR A 7 23.31 0.57 -7.17
N VAL A 8 23.09 0.41 -8.48
CA VAL A 8 22.23 1.32 -9.24
C VAL A 8 20.84 1.18 -8.64
N LYS A 9 20.35 2.24 -7.98
CA LYS A 9 18.95 2.27 -7.53
C LYS A 9 18.07 2.10 -8.77
N LYS A 10 17.27 1.03 -8.79
CA LYS A 10 16.27 0.82 -9.84
C LYS A 10 15.32 2.02 -9.81
N THR A 11 15.16 2.69 -10.95
CA THR A 11 14.19 3.77 -11.16
C THR A 11 13.04 3.23 -11.99
N GLU A 12 11.83 3.71 -11.72
CA GLU A 12 10.62 3.34 -12.47
C GLU A 12 10.30 4.47 -13.45
N THR A 13 9.89 4.13 -14.67
CA THR A 13 9.51 5.12 -15.69
C THR A 13 8.14 5.69 -15.38
N PHE A 14 8.04 7.02 -15.25
CA PHE A 14 6.77 7.74 -15.09
C PHE A 14 6.46 8.53 -16.36
N THR A 15 5.33 8.25 -16.99
CA THR A 15 4.84 8.99 -18.17
C THR A 15 3.51 9.65 -17.83
N THR A 16 3.38 10.95 -18.08
CA THR A 16 2.15 11.70 -17.83
C THR A 16 1.89 12.71 -18.95
N ARG A 17 0.63 13.16 -19.07
CA ARG A 17 0.23 14.26 -19.95
C ARG A 17 0.20 15.54 -19.13
N MET A 18 0.71 16.64 -19.69
CA MET A 18 0.71 17.96 -19.07
C MET A 18 0.31 19.00 -20.10
N GLU A 19 -0.34 20.06 -19.66
CA GLU A 19 -0.64 21.19 -20.54
C GLU A 19 0.66 21.88 -20.98
N PRO A 20 0.75 22.45 -22.20
CA PRO A 20 1.96 23.09 -22.69
C PRO A 20 2.53 24.16 -21.75
N ARG A 21 1.64 24.90 -21.07
CA ARG A 21 2.01 25.93 -20.07
C ARG A 21 2.70 25.32 -18.86
N GLU A 22 2.18 24.20 -18.34
CA GLU A 22 2.71 23.53 -17.15
C GLU A 22 4.05 22.87 -17.46
N LYS A 23 4.19 22.27 -18.65
CA LYS A 23 5.46 21.76 -19.15
C LYS A 23 6.51 22.86 -19.21
N TYR A 24 6.17 24.02 -19.79
CA TYR A 24 7.10 25.15 -19.87
C TYR A 24 7.51 25.66 -18.48
N LEU A 25 6.56 25.73 -17.53
CA LEU A 25 6.87 26.07 -16.14
C LEU A 25 7.86 25.08 -15.50
N LEU A 26 7.64 23.77 -15.68
CA LEU A 26 8.55 22.73 -15.17
C LEU A 26 9.95 22.85 -15.78
N GLU A 27 10.06 23.18 -17.07
CA GLU A 27 11.35 23.44 -17.73
C GLU A 27 12.05 24.68 -17.15
N LEU A 28 11.31 25.76 -16.88
CA LEU A 28 11.87 26.96 -16.25
C LEU A 28 12.39 26.67 -14.85
N LEU A 29 11.64 25.91 -14.04
CA LEU A 29 12.06 25.49 -12.70
C LEU A 29 13.33 24.63 -12.75
N ALA A 30 13.43 23.73 -13.72
CA ALA A 30 14.61 22.91 -13.92
C ALA A 30 15.85 23.76 -14.26
N ARG A 31 15.71 24.73 -15.18
CA ARG A 31 16.79 25.67 -15.54
C ARG A 31 17.19 26.55 -14.37
N ALA A 32 16.23 27.13 -13.65
CA ALA A 32 16.49 28.03 -12.53
C ALA A 32 17.18 27.31 -11.35
N SER A 33 16.86 26.04 -11.12
CA SER A 33 17.46 25.25 -10.04
C SER A 33 18.72 24.47 -10.46
N GLY A 34 19.12 24.52 -11.73
CA GLY A 34 20.25 23.75 -12.26
C GLY A 34 20.05 22.24 -12.23
N LYS A 35 18.79 21.77 -12.23
CA LYS A 35 18.41 20.35 -12.12
C LYS A 35 17.85 19.83 -13.45
N SER A 36 17.83 18.50 -13.62
CA SER A 36 17.04 17.90 -14.69
C SER A 36 15.53 18.07 -14.41
N ILE A 37 14.70 17.97 -15.45
CA ILE A 37 13.24 17.96 -15.33
C ILE A 37 12.79 16.87 -14.35
N ALA A 38 13.33 15.65 -14.49
CA ALA A 38 13.04 14.53 -13.61
C ALA A 38 13.38 14.85 -12.15
N LYS A 39 14.58 15.42 -11.89
CA LYS A 39 14.98 15.74 -10.52
C LYS A 39 14.15 16.88 -9.90
N THR A 40 13.72 17.80 -10.75
CA THR A 40 12.80 18.88 -10.37
C THR A 40 11.44 18.31 -9.97
N LEU A 41 10.90 17.39 -10.77
CA LEU A 41 9.65 16.70 -10.48
C LEU A 41 9.75 15.88 -9.18
N GLU A 42 10.81 15.09 -8.99
CA GLU A 42 11.06 14.37 -7.73
C GLU A 42 11.05 15.32 -6.52
N SER A 43 11.74 16.46 -6.63
CA SER A 43 11.80 17.45 -5.55
C SER A 43 10.42 18.03 -5.25
N ALA A 44 9.63 18.31 -6.29
CA ALA A 44 8.27 18.83 -6.16
C ALA A 44 7.33 17.82 -5.50
N VAL A 45 7.40 16.53 -5.86
CA VAL A 45 6.61 15.46 -5.22
C VAL A 45 6.96 15.33 -3.74
N GLN A 46 8.25 15.35 -3.40
CA GLN A 46 8.69 15.28 -2.00
C GLN A 46 8.23 16.49 -1.18
N GLU A 47 8.24 17.69 -1.79
CA GLU A 47 7.77 18.90 -1.12
C GLU A 47 6.25 18.88 -0.94
N ALA A 48 5.50 18.48 -1.98
CA ALA A 48 4.06 18.30 -1.88
C ALA A 48 3.68 17.29 -0.78
N ALA A 49 4.42 16.19 -0.66
CA ALA A 49 4.19 15.18 0.39
C ALA A 49 4.40 15.71 1.82
N LYS A 50 5.31 16.69 2.02
CA LYS A 50 5.52 17.33 3.33
C LYS A 50 4.40 18.31 3.68
N GLN A 51 3.80 18.93 2.68
CA GLN A 51 2.76 19.93 2.86
C GLN A 51 1.39 19.28 3.00
N ALA A 52 1.10 18.29 2.15
CA ALA A 52 -0.13 17.54 2.16
C ALA A 52 -0.28 16.75 3.47
N SER A 53 -1.41 16.95 4.12
CA SER A 53 -1.85 16.17 5.25
C SER A 53 -2.97 15.22 4.80
N MET A 54 -3.18 14.16 5.57
CA MET A 54 -4.32 13.27 5.38
C MET A 54 -4.91 12.79 6.70
N ASN A 55 -6.19 12.47 6.65
CA ASN A 55 -6.91 11.91 7.78
C ASN A 55 -6.67 10.41 7.82
N ILE A 56 -6.15 9.93 8.94
CA ILE A 56 -6.08 8.49 9.24
C ILE A 56 -7.08 8.19 10.35
N ARG A 57 -7.69 7.02 10.27
CA ARG A 57 -8.64 6.58 11.29
C ARG A 57 -8.05 6.66 12.70
N GLY A 58 -8.82 7.25 13.61
CA GLY A 58 -8.50 7.28 15.04
C GLY A 58 -7.29 8.15 15.40
N ARG A 59 -6.85 9.04 14.49
CA ARG A 59 -5.68 9.89 14.69
C ARG A 59 -5.90 11.32 14.16
N PRO A 60 -5.16 12.31 14.70
CA PRO A 60 -5.04 13.62 14.08
C PRO A 60 -4.41 13.50 12.69
N GLU A 61 -4.61 14.54 11.88
CA GLU A 61 -4.03 14.69 10.55
C GLU A 61 -2.53 14.36 10.55
N ILE A 62 -2.08 13.54 9.59
CA ILE A 62 -0.67 13.18 9.43
C ILE A 62 -0.16 13.64 8.06
N LYS A 63 1.12 14.00 7.97
CA LYS A 63 1.73 14.31 6.68
C LYS A 63 1.86 13.08 5.80
N VAL A 64 1.61 13.25 4.50
CA VAL A 64 1.76 12.18 3.50
C VAL A 64 3.20 11.61 3.51
N ALA A 65 4.19 12.49 3.71
CA ALA A 65 5.60 12.12 3.81
C ALA A 65 5.91 11.13 4.94
N ASP A 66 5.17 11.16 6.05
CA ASP A 66 5.39 10.23 7.16
C ASP A 66 4.69 8.90 6.90
N LEU A 67 3.54 8.95 6.22
CA LEU A 67 2.76 7.76 5.95
C LEU A 67 3.39 6.83 4.90
N ILE A 68 4.18 7.37 3.96
CA ILE A 68 4.83 6.54 2.94
C ILE A 68 5.72 5.45 3.55
N GLY A 69 6.39 5.74 4.68
CA GLY A 69 7.22 4.75 5.37
C GLY A 69 6.43 3.58 5.95
N VAL A 70 5.13 3.77 6.17
CA VAL A 70 4.20 2.75 6.66
C VAL A 70 3.53 2.01 5.50
N LEU A 71 3.00 2.76 4.53
CA LEU A 71 2.22 2.17 3.43
C LEU A 71 3.09 1.48 2.38
N TRP A 72 4.32 1.92 2.20
CA TRP A 72 5.17 1.38 1.13
C TRP A 72 5.65 -0.03 1.45
N CYS A 73 5.28 -0.96 0.57
CA CYS A 73 5.77 -2.33 0.56
C CYS A 73 5.94 -2.79 -0.89
N PRO A 74 6.97 -3.58 -1.25
CA PRO A 74 7.08 -4.15 -2.58
C PRO A 74 5.87 -5.00 -2.97
N GLN A 75 5.29 -5.70 -2.00
CA GLN A 75 4.11 -6.53 -2.15
C GLN A 75 2.86 -5.66 -2.18
N GLU A 76 2.18 -5.62 -3.32
CA GLU A 76 1.01 -4.76 -3.53
C GLU A 76 -0.15 -5.07 -2.59
N TRP A 77 -0.43 -6.35 -2.37
CA TRP A 77 -1.48 -6.80 -1.46
C TRP A 77 -1.30 -6.22 -0.05
N LYS A 78 -0.05 -6.11 0.44
CA LYS A 78 0.25 -5.49 1.74
C LYS A 78 -0.08 -4.01 1.72
N ARG A 79 0.26 -3.30 0.64
CA ARG A 79 -0.05 -1.87 0.49
C ARG A 79 -1.56 -1.63 0.57
N ILE A 80 -2.34 -2.44 -0.15
CA ILE A 80 -3.81 -2.36 -0.18
C ILE A 80 -4.39 -2.66 1.22
N VAL A 81 -3.92 -3.70 1.90
CA VAL A 81 -4.34 -4.05 3.27
C VAL A 81 -4.05 -2.93 4.26
N TRP A 82 -2.86 -2.33 4.20
CA TRP A 82 -2.50 -1.18 5.03
C TRP A 82 -3.36 0.04 4.72
N LEU A 83 -3.58 0.34 3.44
CA LEU A 83 -4.40 1.48 3.03
C LEU A 83 -5.86 1.30 3.47
N ALA A 84 -6.41 0.09 3.33
CA ALA A 84 -7.76 -0.25 3.78
C ALA A 84 -7.97 -0.05 5.28
N GLY A 85 -6.97 -0.39 6.10
CA GLY A 85 -7.05 -0.22 7.54
C GLY A 85 -6.84 1.22 8.01
N LEU A 86 -5.98 1.99 7.32
CA LEU A 86 -5.56 3.33 7.76
C LEU A 86 -6.38 4.46 7.15
N ALA A 87 -6.59 4.42 5.83
CA ALA A 87 -7.24 5.46 5.06
C ALA A 87 -8.05 4.85 3.89
N PRO A 88 -9.13 4.09 4.19
CA PRO A 88 -9.89 3.37 3.17
C PRO A 88 -10.50 4.27 2.09
N HIS A 89 -10.75 5.54 2.39
CA HIS A 89 -11.26 6.54 1.44
C HIS A 89 -10.26 6.89 0.31
N LEU A 90 -8.98 6.48 0.45
CA LEU A 90 -7.95 6.66 -0.58
C LEU A 90 -7.81 5.43 -1.49
N LEU A 91 -8.51 4.33 -1.21
CA LEU A 91 -8.53 3.20 -2.13
C LEU A 91 -9.19 3.62 -3.44
N SER A 92 -8.49 3.36 -4.54
CA SER A 92 -9.11 3.42 -5.86
C SER A 92 -10.17 2.32 -6.00
N TYR A 93 -11.03 2.45 -7.02
CA TYR A 93 -12.01 1.42 -7.35
C TYR A 93 -11.36 0.06 -7.65
N ASP A 94 -10.26 0.08 -8.39
CA ASP A 94 -9.47 -1.10 -8.74
C ASP A 94 -8.86 -1.78 -7.49
N GLU A 95 -8.24 -1.01 -6.60
CA GLU A 95 -7.73 -1.52 -5.32
C GLU A 95 -8.84 -2.06 -4.42
N SER A 96 -10.04 -1.46 -4.49
CA SER A 96 -11.22 -1.93 -3.75
C SER A 96 -11.70 -3.30 -4.26
N CYS A 97 -11.70 -3.53 -5.57
CA CYS A 97 -12.01 -4.83 -6.17
C CYS A 97 -10.99 -5.91 -5.76
N LYS A 98 -9.69 -5.57 -5.79
CA LYS A 98 -8.61 -6.46 -5.32
C LYS A 98 -8.76 -6.80 -3.84
N LEU A 99 -9.05 -5.79 -3.01
CA LEU A 99 -9.28 -5.98 -1.58
C LEU A 99 -10.47 -6.91 -1.34
N GLU A 100 -11.59 -6.69 -2.02
CA GLU A 100 -12.80 -7.51 -1.87
C GLU A 100 -12.51 -8.99 -2.17
N LEU A 101 -11.87 -9.30 -3.29
CA LEU A 101 -11.48 -10.67 -3.65
C LEU A 101 -10.51 -11.29 -2.64
N LEU A 102 -9.57 -10.50 -2.12
CA LEU A 102 -8.62 -10.95 -1.11
C LEU A 102 -9.34 -11.30 0.20
N LEU A 103 -10.28 -10.45 0.65
CA LEU A 103 -11.06 -10.67 1.88
C LEU A 103 -12.07 -11.82 1.74
N GLN A 104 -12.59 -12.06 0.54
CA GLN A 104 -13.53 -13.16 0.26
C GLN A 104 -12.85 -14.53 0.12
N SER A 105 -11.56 -14.57 -0.23
CA SER A 105 -10.83 -15.84 -0.37
C SER A 105 -10.55 -16.45 1.01
N SER A 106 -11.24 -17.53 1.36
CA SER A 106 -10.97 -18.26 2.61
C SER A 106 -9.59 -18.93 2.65
N ALA A 107 -8.93 -19.07 1.50
CA ALA A 107 -7.56 -19.58 1.39
C ALA A 107 -6.52 -18.50 1.72
N ILE A 108 -6.90 -17.21 1.62
CA ILE A 108 -6.01 -16.07 1.85
C ILE A 108 -6.40 -15.34 3.13
N CYS A 109 -7.67 -14.99 3.30
CA CYS A 109 -8.20 -14.28 4.46
C CYS A 109 -8.87 -15.22 5.45
N ILE A 110 -8.33 -15.22 6.67
CA ILE A 110 -8.83 -16.05 7.78
C ILE A 110 -9.87 -15.30 8.60
N GLY A 111 -9.82 -13.96 8.59
CA GLY A 111 -10.79 -13.15 9.33
C GLY A 111 -10.67 -11.65 9.09
N VAL A 112 -11.81 -10.97 9.25
CA VAL A 112 -11.91 -9.51 9.19
C VAL A 112 -12.77 -9.04 10.34
N SER A 113 -12.25 -8.10 11.12
CA SER A 113 -13.00 -7.42 12.18
C SER A 113 -13.33 -6.01 11.73
N ARG A 114 -14.56 -5.55 12.04
CA ARG A 114 -15.03 -4.19 11.76
C ARG A 114 -15.58 -3.57 13.03
N ASP A 115 -15.52 -2.25 13.15
CA ASP A 115 -16.22 -1.53 14.21
C ASP A 115 -17.71 -1.33 13.88
N ASN A 116 -18.43 -0.67 14.79
CA ASN A 116 -19.85 -0.35 14.63
C ASN A 116 -20.14 0.58 13.43
N ALA A 117 -19.13 1.29 12.92
CA ALA A 117 -19.24 2.12 11.73
C ALA A 117 -18.91 1.33 10.44
N GLY A 118 -18.66 0.02 10.53
CA GLY A 118 -18.29 -0.83 9.40
C GLY A 118 -16.82 -0.71 8.97
N THR A 119 -16.01 0.04 9.72
CA THR A 119 -14.61 0.29 9.39
C THR A 119 -13.73 -0.87 9.84
N VAL A 120 -12.85 -1.34 8.95
CA VAL A 120 -11.97 -2.48 9.22
C VAL A 120 -10.97 -2.18 10.35
N THR A 121 -11.05 -2.92 11.45
CA THR A 121 -10.16 -2.81 12.61
C THR A 121 -9.03 -3.83 12.59
N GLN A 122 -9.27 -5.02 12.05
CA GLN A 122 -8.27 -6.07 11.93
C GLN A 122 -8.51 -6.87 10.64
N ILE A 123 -7.42 -7.29 9.99
CA ILE A 123 -7.45 -8.25 8.89
C ILE A 123 -6.43 -9.35 9.21
N SER A 124 -6.85 -10.61 9.21
CA SER A 124 -5.97 -11.77 9.39
C SER A 124 -5.83 -12.51 8.06
N LEU A 125 -4.61 -12.61 7.55
CA LEU A 125 -4.29 -13.21 6.25
C LEU A 125 -3.19 -14.26 6.37
N ILE A 126 -3.17 -15.23 5.45
CA ILE A 126 -2.02 -16.12 5.21
C ILE A 126 -1.12 -15.43 4.17
N PRO A 127 0.03 -14.83 4.56
CA PRO A 127 0.83 -14.03 3.64
C PRO A 127 1.34 -14.81 2.43
N ARG A 128 1.67 -16.09 2.62
CA ARG A 128 2.18 -16.95 1.55
C ARG A 128 1.11 -17.22 0.50
N ALA A 129 -0.12 -17.50 0.93
CA ALA A 129 -1.26 -17.64 0.03
C ALA A 129 -1.58 -16.32 -0.70
N ALA A 130 -1.52 -15.18 0.00
CA ALA A 130 -1.71 -13.87 -0.62
C ALA A 130 -0.68 -13.58 -1.71
N GLU A 131 0.59 -13.90 -1.46
CA GLU A 131 1.69 -13.70 -2.42
C GLU A 131 1.54 -14.59 -3.65
N ILE A 132 1.32 -15.90 -3.46
CA ILE A 132 1.19 -16.85 -4.56
C ILE A 132 -0.09 -16.59 -5.34
N GLY A 133 -1.21 -16.36 -4.65
CA GLY A 133 -2.51 -16.13 -5.26
C GLY A 133 -2.71 -14.73 -5.85
N TRP A 134 -1.77 -13.80 -5.66
CA TRP A 134 -1.92 -12.41 -6.11
C TRP A 134 -2.23 -12.28 -7.61
N PRO A 135 -1.60 -13.02 -8.53
CA PRO A 135 -1.93 -12.95 -9.96
C PRO A 135 -3.40 -13.27 -10.24
N LEU A 136 -4.00 -14.22 -9.52
CA LEU A 136 -5.42 -14.55 -9.65
C LEU A 136 -6.32 -13.42 -9.12
N ILE A 137 -5.90 -12.75 -8.04
CA ILE A 137 -6.61 -11.57 -7.53
C ILE A 137 -6.60 -10.44 -8.55
N VAL A 138 -5.44 -10.17 -9.17
CA VAL A 138 -5.32 -9.11 -10.19
C VAL A 138 -6.23 -9.41 -11.37
N GLU A 139 -6.12 -10.59 -11.98
CA GLU A 139 -6.96 -11.01 -13.12
C GLU A 139 -8.45 -10.90 -12.80
N ARG A 140 -8.88 -11.41 -11.64
CA ARG A 140 -10.30 -11.41 -11.27
C ARG A 140 -10.79 -10.04 -10.84
N SER A 141 -9.92 -9.17 -10.36
CA SER A 141 -10.30 -7.80 -10.02
C SER A 141 -10.72 -7.00 -11.25
N GLU A 142 -10.13 -7.30 -12.42
CA GLU A 142 -10.53 -6.71 -13.70
C GLU A 142 -11.93 -7.17 -14.10
N LEU A 143 -12.20 -8.48 -13.98
CA LEU A 143 -13.55 -9.03 -14.21
C LEU A 143 -14.59 -8.40 -13.27
N MET A 144 -14.26 -8.28 -11.98
CA MET A 144 -15.12 -7.64 -10.99
C MET A 144 -15.38 -6.18 -11.35
N ALA A 145 -14.36 -5.45 -11.79
CA ALA A 145 -14.47 -4.06 -12.19
C ALA A 145 -15.43 -3.86 -13.37
N GLU A 146 -15.49 -4.83 -14.29
CA GLU A 146 -16.41 -4.89 -15.43
C GLU A 146 -17.82 -5.40 -15.06
N GLY A 147 -18.05 -5.75 -13.79
CA GLY A 147 -19.32 -6.32 -13.33
C GLY A 147 -19.54 -7.78 -13.72
N LEU A 148 -18.47 -8.47 -14.12
CA LEU A 148 -18.49 -9.89 -14.46
C LEU A 148 -18.28 -10.77 -13.21
N PRO A 149 -18.70 -12.05 -13.23
CA PRO A 149 -18.44 -12.98 -12.14
C PRO A 149 -16.94 -13.14 -11.86
N ALA A 150 -16.54 -12.81 -10.64
CA ALA A 150 -15.15 -12.87 -10.18
C ALA A 150 -15.07 -13.65 -8.86
N PRO A 151 -15.04 -14.99 -8.89
CA PRO A 151 -14.97 -15.78 -7.67
C PRO A 151 -13.61 -15.60 -6.99
N ALA A 152 -13.57 -15.48 -5.66
CA ALA A 152 -12.32 -15.38 -4.93
C ALA A 152 -11.43 -16.62 -5.14
N PRO A 153 -10.08 -16.49 -5.19
CA PRO A 153 -9.18 -17.63 -5.35
C PRO A 153 -9.36 -18.71 -4.30
N THR A 154 -9.42 -19.95 -4.74
CA THR A 154 -9.47 -21.14 -3.87
C THR A 154 -8.06 -21.66 -3.59
N LEU A 155 -7.91 -22.48 -2.54
CA LEU A 155 -6.62 -23.08 -2.20
C LEU A 155 -6.07 -23.94 -3.36
N GLN A 156 -6.93 -24.74 -4.00
CA GLN A 156 -6.52 -25.59 -5.12
C GLN A 156 -5.97 -24.79 -6.30
N GLU A 157 -6.55 -23.62 -6.58
CA GLU A 157 -6.07 -22.74 -7.66
C GLU A 157 -4.72 -22.11 -7.31
N ILE A 158 -4.53 -21.71 -6.05
CA ILE A 158 -3.27 -21.17 -5.55
C ILE A 158 -2.16 -22.24 -5.59
N GLU A 159 -2.45 -23.46 -5.13
CA GLU A 159 -1.52 -24.60 -5.20
C GLU A 159 -1.16 -24.97 -6.64
N LYS A 160 -2.16 -24.96 -7.54
CA LYS A 160 -1.93 -25.17 -8.97
C LYS A 160 -1.00 -24.11 -9.56
N LEU A 161 -1.17 -22.84 -9.18
CA LEU A 161 -0.30 -21.75 -9.62
C LEU A 161 1.12 -21.88 -9.05
N TYR A 162 1.26 -22.37 -7.82
CA TYR A 162 2.55 -22.67 -7.21
C TYR A 162 3.29 -23.86 -7.86
N GLY A 163 2.52 -24.80 -8.43
CA GLY A 163 3.05 -26.05 -9.01
C GLY A 163 3.03 -27.23 -8.06
N GLY A 164 2.25 -27.18 -6.98
CA GLY A 164 2.12 -28.25 -5.99
C GLY A 164 1.50 -27.80 -4.68
N HIS A 165 1.48 -28.71 -3.71
CA HIS A 165 1.02 -28.42 -2.35
C HIS A 165 1.93 -27.39 -1.67
N ILE A 166 1.34 -26.49 -0.87
CA ILE A 166 2.06 -25.45 -0.15
C ILE A 166 1.97 -25.73 1.34
N GLU A 167 3.10 -26.10 1.96
CA GLU A 167 3.16 -26.43 3.40
C GLU A 167 2.85 -25.22 4.30
N GLU A 168 3.14 -24.00 3.85
CA GLU A 168 2.97 -22.74 4.59
C GLU A 168 1.61 -22.07 4.33
N VAL A 169 0.57 -22.86 4.03
CA VAL A 169 -0.79 -22.37 3.80
C VAL A 169 -1.76 -23.07 4.74
N GLY A 170 -1.90 -22.47 5.92
CA GLY A 170 -2.79 -22.90 6.99
C GLY A 170 -3.07 -21.75 7.97
N PRO A 171 -4.15 -21.81 8.79
CA PRO A 171 -4.50 -20.76 9.73
C PRO A 171 -3.37 -20.38 10.72
N GLU A 172 -2.51 -21.35 11.06
CA GLU A 172 -1.33 -21.20 11.91
C GLU A 172 -0.24 -20.28 11.32
N PHE A 173 -0.21 -20.13 10.00
CA PHE A 173 0.67 -19.19 9.30
C PHE A 173 0.01 -17.81 9.10
N GLY A 174 -1.16 -17.61 9.69
CA GLY A 174 -1.90 -16.37 9.66
C GLY A 174 -1.16 -15.23 10.37
N VAL A 175 -1.12 -14.06 9.73
CA VAL A 175 -0.67 -12.80 10.31
C VAL A 175 -1.85 -11.86 10.43
N THR A 176 -2.02 -11.28 11.62
CA THR A 176 -3.06 -10.29 11.89
C THR A 176 -2.49 -8.88 11.78
N PHE A 177 -3.06 -8.10 10.87
CA PHE A 177 -2.86 -6.67 10.74
C PHE A 177 -3.86 -5.98 11.66
N ASP A 178 -3.38 -5.41 12.77
CA ASP A 178 -4.21 -4.71 13.74
C ASP A 178 -4.12 -3.19 13.55
N PHE A 179 -5.25 -2.60 13.15
CA PHE A 179 -5.40 -1.17 12.92
C PHE A 179 -6.05 -0.44 14.11
N SER A 180 -6.53 -1.18 15.12
CA SER A 180 -7.14 -0.59 16.31
C SER A 180 -6.13 0.16 17.18
N ARG A 181 -4.87 -0.26 17.13
CA ARG A 181 -3.79 0.25 17.98
C ARG A 181 -2.59 0.76 17.20
N PHE A 182 -2.72 1.04 15.88
CA PHE A 182 -1.61 1.51 15.05
C PHE A 182 -0.77 2.49 15.88
N GLN A 183 0.47 2.13 16.23
CA GLN A 183 1.19 2.65 17.41
C GLN A 183 1.92 3.96 17.11
N ARG A 184 2.02 4.86 18.09
CA ARG A 184 2.75 6.14 17.97
C ARG A 184 4.22 5.96 17.57
N ARG A 185 4.80 4.77 17.85
CA ARG A 185 6.21 4.42 17.61
C ARG A 185 6.63 4.35 16.13
N ALA A 186 5.71 4.04 15.19
CA ALA A 186 6.04 3.97 13.76
C ALA A 186 6.36 5.36 13.15
N LEU A 187 6.09 6.45 13.88
CA LEU A 187 6.26 7.83 13.44
C LEU A 187 7.38 8.57 14.20
N GLY A 188 8.24 7.86 14.93
CA GLY A 188 9.43 8.46 15.57
C GLY A 188 9.16 9.41 16.73
N GLN A 189 7.94 9.49 17.26
CA GLN A 189 7.67 10.25 18.48
C GLN A 189 7.96 9.36 19.71
N SER A 190 9.00 9.74 20.46
CA SER A 190 9.34 9.12 21.74
C SER A 190 8.19 9.30 22.73
N GLU A 191 7.94 8.27 23.53
CA GLU A 191 7.07 8.33 24.71
C GLU A 191 7.75 9.18 25.77
N ASP A 192 7.67 10.51 25.66
CA ASP A 192 8.03 11.44 26.73
C ASP A 192 7.06 12.62 26.70
N GLU A 193 5.78 12.36 26.97
CA GLU A 193 4.81 13.39 27.36
C GLU A 193 3.52 12.73 27.90
N THR A 194 3.67 11.90 28.94
CA THR A 194 2.50 11.49 29.75
C THR A 194 2.83 11.34 31.24
N LEU A 195 3.84 12.07 31.70
CA LEU A 195 4.01 12.40 33.09
C LEU A 195 4.39 13.87 33.15
N LEU A 196 3.38 14.74 33.13
CA LEU A 196 3.29 15.95 33.92
C LEU A 196 2.04 16.73 33.49
N LEU A 197 1.29 17.15 34.51
CA LEU A 197 0.16 18.08 34.53
C LEU A 197 -1.25 17.46 34.64
N ASN A 198 -1.63 17.38 35.92
CA ASN A 198 -2.94 17.34 36.58
C ASN A 198 -3.54 15.97 36.89
#